data_AF-A0A0C2N225-F1
#
_entry.id   AF-A0A0C2N225-F1
#
_cell.length_a   1.000
_cell.length_b   1.000
_cell.length_c   1.000
_cell.angle_alpha   90.00
_cell.angle_beta   90.00
_cell.angle_gamma   90.00
#
_symmetry.space_group_name_H-M   'P 1'
#
loop_
_entity.id
_entity.type
_entity.pdbx_description
1 polymer ?
#
loop_
_entity_poly.entity_id
_entity_poly.type
_entity_poly.pdbx_seq_one_letter_code
_entity_poly.pdbx_strand_id
1 'polypeptide(L)'
;MSSEVVNTFTFKVLTRLYTLQNYTDNVGFSGSVLYVVMAAINIGLRGRSYNQLSTLLHEDFEKLYEKKTLKKSETARKWTSFSDKSKHLLNARQYFYYHGELYPHYEKY
;
A
#
# COMPACT_ATOMS: atom_id res chain seq x y z
N MET A 1 -10.32 -0.23 -4.90
CA MET A 1 -9.18 0.51 -5.47
C MET A 1 -8.83 -0.09 -6.81
N SER A 2 -8.42 0.70 -7.81
CA SER A 2 -7.86 0.13 -9.05
C SER A 2 -6.42 -0.32 -8.81
N SER A 3 -5.96 -1.34 -9.54
CA SER A 3 -4.57 -1.81 -9.47
C SER A 3 -3.59 -0.72 -9.92
N GLU A 4 -3.99 0.12 -10.86
CA GLU A 4 -3.19 1.24 -11.37
C GLU A 4 -2.85 2.25 -10.27
N VAL A 5 -3.84 2.70 -9.49
CA VAL A 5 -3.63 3.64 -8.39
C VAL A 5 -2.67 3.08 -7.34
N VAL A 6 -2.84 1.81 -6.98
CA VAL A 6 -1.97 1.12 -6.02
C VAL A 6 -0.55 0.98 -6.58
N ASN A 7 -0.39 0.67 -7.87
CA ASN A 7 0.91 0.56 -8.52
C ASN A 7 1.62 1.93 -8.58
N THR A 8 0.92 3.00 -8.93
CA THR A 8 1.48 4.36 -8.94
C THR A 8 1.93 4.77 -7.54
N PHE A 9 1.13 4.51 -6.51
CA PHE A 9 1.51 4.73 -5.12
C PHE A 9 2.75 3.91 -4.74
N THR A 10 2.75 2.62 -5.05
CA THR A 10 3.84 1.69 -4.73
C THR A 10 5.15 2.13 -5.38
N PHE A 11 5.10 2.52 -6.66
CA PHE A 11 6.26 3.00 -7.39
C PHE A 11 6.85 4.29 -6.79
N LYS A 12 5.99 5.25 -6.40
CA LYS A 12 6.41 6.49 -5.74
C LYS A 12 7.11 6.20 -4.41
N VAL A 13 6.55 5.31 -3.59
CA VAL A 13 7.15 4.92 -2.30
C VAL A 13 8.48 4.20 -2.53
N LEU A 14 8.52 3.21 -3.42
CA LEU A 14 9.73 2.45 -3.72
C LEU A 14 10.86 3.36 -4.22
N THR A 15 10.56 4.25 -5.16
CA THR A 15 11.53 5.22 -5.69
C THR A 15 12.07 6.11 -4.57
N ARG A 16 11.21 6.54 -3.64
CA ARG A 16 11.64 7.36 -2.52
C ARG A 16 12.49 6.58 -1.52
N LEU A 17 12.13 5.35 -1.20
CA LEU A 17 12.94 4.48 -0.33
C LEU A 17 14.32 4.22 -0.95
N TYR A 18 14.35 3.89 -2.24
CA TYR A 18 15.59 3.63 -2.98
C TYR A 18 16.50 4.86 -3.03
N THR A 19 15.95 6.05 -3.28
CA THR A 19 16.73 7.30 -3.34
C THR A 19 17.19 7.81 -1.99
N LEU A 20 16.53 7.45 -0.90
CA LEU A 20 16.93 7.79 0.47
C LEU A 20 17.97 6.83 1.04
N GLN A 21 18.16 5.67 0.43
CA GLN A 21 19.10 4.69 0.92
C GLN A 21 20.52 5.13 0.57
N ASN A 22 21.34 5.35 1.60
CA ASN A 22 22.76 5.69 1.44
C ASN A 22 23.64 4.45 1.21
N TYR A 23 23.04 3.30 0.92
CA TYR A 23 23.72 2.01 0.77
C TYR A 23 22.92 1.08 -0.17
N THR A 24 23.60 0.17 -0.86
CA THR A 24 23.07 -0.71 -1.92
C THR A 24 22.48 -2.01 -1.38
N ASP A 25 21.58 -1.92 -0.40
CA ASP A 25 20.89 -3.10 0.12
C ASP A 25 19.47 -3.23 -0.45
N ASN A 26 18.91 -4.43 -0.37
CA ASN A 26 17.65 -4.77 -0.97
C ASN A 26 16.48 -4.05 -0.27
N VAL A 27 15.57 -3.49 -1.07
CA VAL A 27 14.31 -2.90 -0.58
C VAL A 27 13.15 -3.79 -1.00
N GLY A 28 12.43 -4.31 0.00
CA GLY A 28 11.21 -5.08 -0.22
C GLY A 28 10.09 -4.60 0.70
N PHE A 29 8.90 -4.35 0.13
CA PHE A 29 7.70 -4.08 0.91
C PHE A 29 6.44 -4.43 0.11
N SER A 30 5.31 -4.58 0.81
CA SER A 30 4.01 -4.77 0.18
C SER A 30 3.32 -3.42 -0.07
N GLY A 31 3.28 -3.01 -1.34
CA GLY A 31 2.61 -1.78 -1.77
C GLY A 31 1.12 -1.76 -1.47
N SER A 32 0.43 -2.88 -1.66
CA SER A 32 -1.01 -3.02 -1.37
C SER A 32 -1.32 -2.89 0.11
N VAL A 33 -0.55 -3.54 0.98
CA VAL A 33 -0.73 -3.44 2.44
C VAL A 33 -0.46 -2.03 2.92
N LEU A 34 0.64 -1.42 2.48
CA LEU A 34 0.97 -0.05 2.84
C LEU A 34 -0.13 0.92 2.37
N TYR A 35 -0.67 0.73 1.16
CA TYR A 35 -1.78 1.52 0.65
C TYR A 35 -3.02 1.41 1.56
N VAL A 36 -3.40 0.20 1.97
CA VAL A 36 -4.55 -0.01 2.88
C VAL A 36 -4.33 0.71 4.22
N VAL A 37 -3.15 0.59 4.81
CA VAL A 37 -2.82 1.24 6.09
C VAL A 37 -2.90 2.76 5.95
N MET A 38 -2.30 3.32 4.90
CA MET A 38 -2.34 4.76 4.63
C MET A 38 -3.78 5.25 4.39
N ALA A 39 -4.60 4.50 3.66
CA ALA A 39 -6.01 4.82 3.45
C ALA A 39 -6.80 4.79 4.78
N ALA A 40 -6.54 3.80 5.65
CA ALA A 40 -7.17 3.72 6.97
C ALA A 40 -6.80 4.91 7.86
N ILE A 41 -5.52 5.30 7.86
CA ILE A 41 -5.03 6.49 8.56
C ILE A 41 -5.73 7.74 8.03
N ASN A 42 -5.85 7.88 6.71
CA ASN A 42 -6.42 9.06 6.08
C ASN A 42 -7.86 9.36 6.53
N ILE A 43 -8.66 8.34 6.82
CA ILE A 43 -10.02 8.48 7.38
C ILE A 43 -9.98 9.15 8.77
N GLY A 44 -8.92 8.96 9.55
CA GLY A 44 -8.74 9.67 10.82
C GLY A 44 -8.29 11.12 10.66
N LEU A 45 -7.77 11.51 9.49
CA LEU A 45 -7.15 12.81 9.29
C LEU A 45 -8.17 13.89 8.93
N ARG A 46 -7.80 15.15 9.20
CA ARG A 46 -8.55 16.35 8.77
C ARG A 46 -7.60 17.42 8.24
N GLY A 47 -8.14 18.39 7.51
CA GLY A 47 -7.41 19.56 7.04
C GLY A 47 -6.22 19.20 6.15
N ARG A 48 -5.06 19.81 6.43
CA ARG A 48 -3.87 19.70 5.57
C ARG A 48 -3.38 18.26 5.42
N SER A 49 -3.29 17.51 6.52
CA SER A 49 -2.80 16.13 6.48
C SER A 49 -3.72 15.22 5.68
N TYR A 50 -5.03 15.42 5.79
CA TYR A 50 -6.02 14.74 4.96
C TYR A 50 -5.81 15.03 3.48
N ASN A 51 -5.66 16.30 3.11
CA ASN A 51 -5.49 16.70 1.71
C ASN A 51 -4.21 16.13 1.10
N GLN A 52 -3.10 16.18 1.85
CA GLN A 52 -1.82 15.64 1.40
C GLN A 52 -1.87 14.13 1.18
N LEU A 53 -2.44 13.39 2.13
CA LEU A 53 -2.51 11.93 2.03
C LEU A 53 -3.55 11.46 1.01
N SER A 54 -4.70 12.14 0.89
CA SER A 54 -5.68 11.87 -0.18
C SER A 54 -5.07 12.09 -1.57
N THR A 55 -4.30 13.18 -1.73
CA THR A 55 -3.58 13.45 -2.98
C THR A 55 -2.56 12.35 -3.28
N LEU A 56 -1.82 11.88 -2.27
CA LEU A 56 -0.87 10.78 -2.44
C LEU A 56 -1.55 9.46 -2.83
N LEU A 57 -2.73 9.18 -2.26
CA LEU A 57 -3.51 7.96 -2.50
C LEU A 57 -4.37 8.01 -3.78
N HIS A 58 -4.45 9.17 -4.44
CA HIS A 58 -5.29 9.43 -5.63
C HIS A 58 -6.76 9.08 -5.44
N GLU A 59 -7.27 9.28 -4.22
CA GLU A 59 -8.64 8.94 -3.84
C GLU A 59 -9.23 9.99 -2.92
N ASP A 60 -10.53 10.21 -3.10
CA ASP A 60 -11.33 11.08 -2.24
C ASP A 60 -12.09 10.23 -1.22
N PHE A 61 -11.75 10.45 0.05
CA PHE A 61 -12.33 9.76 1.19
C PHE A 61 -13.39 10.62 1.90
N GLU A 62 -13.75 11.81 1.38
CA GLU A 62 -14.71 12.72 2.03
C GLU A 62 -16.07 12.03 2.22
N LYS A 63 -16.47 11.22 1.23
CA LYS A 63 -17.70 10.42 1.25
C LYS A 63 -17.73 9.35 2.35
N LEU A 64 -16.62 9.08 3.03
CA LEU A 64 -16.56 8.18 4.18
C LEU A 64 -16.87 8.89 5.50
N TYR A 65 -16.84 10.22 5.56
CA TYR A 65 -17.13 10.96 6.79
C TYR A 65 -18.62 11.05 7.12
N GLU A 66 -19.46 10.93 6.12
CA GLU A 66 -20.90 10.89 6.30
C GLU A 66 -21.33 9.51 6.84
N LYS A 67 -21.62 9.45 8.14
CA LYS A 67 -22.09 8.23 8.84
C LYS A 67 -23.25 7.51 8.15
N LYS A 68 -24.13 8.25 7.46
CA LYS A 68 -25.30 7.71 6.74
C LYS A 68 -24.93 7.05 5.40
N THR A 69 -23.81 7.42 4.80
CA THR A 69 -23.37 6.95 3.48
C THR A 69 -22.12 6.08 3.54
N LEU A 70 -21.44 5.95 4.68
CA LEU A 70 -20.24 5.09 4.85
C LEU A 70 -20.40 3.70 4.20
N LYS A 71 -21.46 2.95 4.52
CA LYS A 71 -21.69 1.60 3.95
C LYS A 71 -22.17 1.63 2.48
N LYS A 72 -22.69 2.76 2.02
CA LYS A 72 -23.26 2.93 0.66
C LYS A 72 -22.30 3.63 -0.29
N SER A 73 -21.21 4.22 0.21
CA SER A 73 -20.29 4.98 -0.62
C SER A 73 -19.51 4.03 -1.52
N GLU A 74 -19.28 4.49 -2.75
CA GLU A 74 -18.51 3.74 -3.73
C GLU A 74 -17.08 3.49 -3.23
N THR A 75 -16.49 4.48 -2.54
CA THR A 75 -15.18 4.40 -1.91
C THR A 75 -15.12 3.27 -0.88
N ALA A 76 -16.12 3.13 0.00
CA ALA A 76 -16.16 2.05 0.98
C ALA A 76 -16.27 0.67 0.31
N ARG A 77 -17.14 0.52 -0.70
CA ARG A 77 -17.23 -0.73 -1.47
C ARG A 77 -15.91 -1.08 -2.16
N LYS A 78 -15.28 -0.11 -2.81
CA LYS A 78 -13.97 -0.25 -3.46
C LYS A 78 -12.88 -0.63 -2.45
N TRP A 79 -12.96 -0.12 -1.22
CA TRP A 79 -11.98 -0.38 -0.18
C TRP A 79 -12.17 -1.76 0.47
N THR A 80 -13.40 -2.14 0.84
CA THR A 80 -13.71 -3.48 1.37
C THR A 80 -13.29 -4.56 0.37
N SER A 81 -13.69 -4.41 -0.90
CA SER A 81 -13.29 -5.36 -1.95
C SER A 81 -11.77 -5.46 -2.12
N PHE A 82 -11.06 -4.34 -2.01
CA PHE A 82 -9.60 -4.33 -2.11
C PHE A 82 -8.91 -4.94 -0.89
N SER A 83 -9.43 -4.67 0.31
CA SER A 83 -8.95 -5.27 1.56
C SER A 83 -9.11 -6.78 1.53
N ASP A 84 -10.26 -7.28 1.08
CA ASP A 84 -10.50 -8.72 0.99
C ASP A 84 -9.57 -9.39 -0.03
N LYS A 85 -9.38 -8.78 -1.21
CA LYS A 85 -8.36 -9.23 -2.18
C LYS A 85 -6.95 -9.21 -1.61
N SER A 86 -6.61 -8.19 -0.83
CA SER A 86 -5.30 -8.05 -0.21
C SER A 86 -5.06 -9.09 0.89
N LYS A 87 -6.09 -9.49 1.65
CA LYS A 87 -6.00 -10.61 2.60
C LYS A 87 -5.67 -11.92 1.91
N HIS A 88 -6.23 -12.17 0.72
CA HIS A 88 -5.84 -13.34 -0.07
C HIS A 88 -4.36 -13.29 -0.50
N LEU A 89 -3.85 -12.11 -0.82
CA LEU A 89 -2.42 -11.92 -1.15
C LEU A 89 -1.50 -12.08 0.08
N LEU A 90 -1.97 -11.76 1.28
CA LEU A 90 -1.22 -12.00 2.52
C LEU A 90 -1.04 -13.50 2.81
N ASN A 91 -2.01 -14.32 2.41
CA ASN A 91 -1.95 -15.78 2.56
C ASN A 91 -1.25 -16.48 1.38
N ALA A 92 -0.95 -15.76 0.30
CA ALA A 92 -0.21 -16.32 -0.81
C ALA A 92 1.27 -16.44 -0.43
N ARG A 93 1.87 -17.62 -0.65
CA ARG A 93 3.33 -17.77 -0.53
C ARG A 93 4.00 -16.84 -1.53
N GLN A 94 4.81 -15.92 -1.02
CA GLN A 94 5.63 -15.03 -1.83
C GLN A 94 7.01 -15.66 -1.99
N TYR A 95 7.44 -15.86 -3.23
CA TYR A 95 8.77 -16.37 -3.55
C TYR A 95 9.59 -15.22 -4.10
N PHE A 96 10.72 -14.93 -3.45
CA PHE A 96 11.71 -14.01 -3.98
C PHE A 96 12.73 -14.85 -4.77
N TYR A 97 12.76 -14.64 -6.08
CA TYR A 97 13.76 -15.26 -6.94
C TYR A 97 14.97 -14.34 -7.02
N TYR A 98 16.15 -14.86 -6.69
CA TYR A 98 17.43 -14.18 -6.85
C TYR A 98 18.26 -14.91 -7.92
N HIS A 99 18.90 -14.15 -8.82
CA HIS A 99 19.68 -14.68 -9.94
C HIS A 99 21.19 -14.69 -9.65
N GLY A 100 21.59 -15.21 -8.50
CA GLY A 100 23.00 -15.30 -8.12
C GLY A 100 23.23 -16.41 -7.09
N GLU A 101 24.49 -16.82 -6.92
CA GLU A 101 24.86 -17.80 -5.90
C GLU A 101 24.52 -17.23 -4.52
N LEU A 102 23.72 -17.97 -3.76
CA LEU A 102 23.52 -17.70 -2.35
C LEU A 102 24.86 -17.96 -1.66
N TYR A 103 25.39 -16.94 -0.96
CA TYR A 103 26.58 -17.16 -0.17
C TYR A 103 26.34 -18.31 0.82
N PRO A 104 27.34 -19.19 1.07
CA PRO A 104 27.17 -20.38 1.90
C PRO A 104 26.64 -20.12 3.32
N HIS A 105 26.77 -18.89 3.85
CA HIS A 105 26.24 -18.54 5.16
C HIS A 105 24.71 -18.37 5.21
N TYR A 106 24.05 -18.25 4.06
CA TYR A 106 22.58 -18.19 3.97
C TYR A 106 21.91 -19.56 3.83
N GLU A 107 22.67 -20.65 3.59
CA GLU A 107 22.12 -22.02 3.47
C GLU A 107 21.80 -22.69 4.82
N LYS A 108 22.11 -22.05 5.95
CA LYS A 108 22.07 -22.69 7.29
C LYS A 108 20.78 -22.52 8.11
N TYR A 109 19.65 -22.16 7.51
CA TYR A 109 18.37 -22.05 8.23
C TYR A 109 17.21 -22.74 7.52
#